data_AF-A0A623B942-F1
#
_entry.id   AF-A0A623B942-F1
#
_cell.length_a   1.000
_cell.length_b   1.000
_cell.length_c   1.000
_cell.angle_alpha   90.00
_cell.angle_beta   90.00
_cell.angle_gamma   90.00
#
_symmetry.space_group_name_H-M   'P 1'
#
loop_
_entity.id
_entity.type
_entity.pdbx_description
1 polymer ?
#
loop_
_entity_poly.entity_id
_entity_poly.type
_entity_poly.pdbx_seq_one_letter_code
_entity_poly.pdbx_strand_id
1 'polypeptide(L)'
;MNLPLPDNYEFVWLGGHAMGCAALNLFFQRCNVNVKWCGYLNGFDRFVFNYHLLVSNSSSYNALQIFEYRTFTNKFEEEKFFSSFSSKKKILISYKDPFTMIKTILNANIVKSEYYIQDKKLNASNITKNTIDILQRYKRKYNKYNIKDFDPYLLQHQMLIQEFLLKYFKNSKKYFLDMNDIQPENAFITLEKLATYFNFTKPSILDKQFYQEKKSLATTFLLHYFPLILDFDEFEIEINAKELNYSKKDDISDLFFKKKIYIDNHQIHFYINKNLDFDKKLYIKIKKIILQLIYIIKKYINLNQPLCEKDILHYLSLDKKYRDIYLKIINYNLTTLKQHRPDIVASWKYYQEFEKMCKELDG
;
A
#
# COMPACT_ATOMS: atom_id res chain seq x y z
N MET A 1 9.61 35.03 -0.93
CA MET A 1 10.10 34.22 -2.07
C MET A 1 8.91 33.80 -2.94
N ASN A 2 8.84 34.31 -4.18
CA ASN A 2 7.72 34.15 -5.15
C ASN A 2 8.19 33.36 -6.39
N LEU A 3 8.97 32.30 -6.20
CA LEU A 3 9.49 31.49 -7.30
C LEU A 3 8.44 30.42 -7.68
N PRO A 4 8.09 30.27 -8.96
CA PRO A 4 7.29 29.13 -9.41
C PRO A 4 8.09 27.83 -9.31
N LEU A 5 7.41 26.68 -9.34
CA LEU A 5 8.10 25.41 -9.54
C LEU A 5 8.74 25.41 -10.94
N PRO A 6 9.93 24.81 -11.12
CA PRO A 6 10.51 24.60 -12.44
C PRO A 6 9.52 23.86 -13.34
N ASP A 7 9.39 24.28 -14.60
CA ASP A 7 8.50 23.62 -15.58
C ASP A 7 9.15 22.35 -16.14
N ASN A 8 9.59 21.46 -15.25
CA ASN A 8 10.30 20.23 -15.55
C ASN A 8 9.56 18.99 -15.03
N TYR A 9 8.23 18.98 -15.17
CA TYR A 9 7.37 17.83 -14.86
C TYR A 9 6.25 17.70 -15.86
N GLU A 10 5.82 16.48 -16.14
CA GLU A 10 4.89 16.20 -17.24
C GLU A 10 3.44 16.11 -16.76
N PHE A 11 3.24 15.64 -15.53
CA PHE A 11 1.92 15.55 -14.92
C PHE A 11 1.96 15.63 -13.39
N VAL A 12 0.78 15.89 -12.81
CA VAL A 12 0.55 15.83 -11.38
C VAL A 12 -0.31 14.61 -11.07
N TRP A 13 0.06 13.85 -10.04
CA TRP A 13 -0.68 12.70 -9.56
C TRP A 13 -1.34 13.01 -8.22
N LEU A 14 -2.67 13.03 -8.23
CA LEU A 14 -3.52 13.19 -7.06
C LEU A 14 -4.03 11.83 -6.58
N GLY A 15 -4.04 11.66 -5.28
CA GLY A 15 -4.58 10.47 -4.62
C GLY A 15 -4.58 10.65 -3.12
N GLY A 16 -4.87 9.58 -2.39
CA GLY A 16 -4.86 9.56 -0.94
C GLY A 16 -4.22 8.32 -0.37
N HIS A 17 -4.14 8.29 0.95
CA HIS A 17 -3.55 7.20 1.70
C HIS A 17 -4.38 5.90 1.50
N ALA A 18 -3.73 4.74 1.62
CA ALA A 18 -4.36 3.41 1.61
C ALA A 18 -5.08 2.98 0.31
N MET A 19 -4.74 3.56 -0.84
CA MET A 19 -5.33 3.18 -2.14
C MET A 19 -4.45 2.33 -3.07
N GLY A 20 -3.24 1.96 -2.65
CA GLY A 20 -2.32 1.14 -3.46
C GLY A 20 -1.23 1.93 -4.20
N CYS A 21 -1.06 3.21 -3.87
CA CYS A 21 -0.12 4.08 -4.56
C CYS A 21 1.35 3.71 -4.39
N ALA A 22 1.72 2.99 -3.32
CA ALA A 22 3.07 2.45 -3.21
C ALA A 22 3.42 1.51 -4.38
N ALA A 23 2.49 0.64 -4.80
CA ALA A 23 2.69 -0.25 -5.93
C ALA A 23 2.75 0.53 -7.26
N LEU A 24 1.81 1.46 -7.48
CA LEU A 24 1.80 2.28 -8.69
C LEU A 24 3.05 3.18 -8.80
N ASN A 25 3.61 3.64 -7.68
CA ASN A 25 4.87 4.37 -7.67
C ASN A 25 6.03 3.50 -8.21
N LEU A 26 6.13 2.25 -7.75
CA LEU A 26 7.13 1.30 -8.28
C LEU A 26 6.91 1.00 -9.77
N PHE A 27 5.65 0.95 -10.21
CA PHE A 27 5.33 0.75 -11.62
C PHE A 27 5.74 1.94 -12.48
N PHE A 28 5.50 3.17 -12.01
CA PHE A 28 5.97 4.39 -12.66
C PHE A 28 7.50 4.44 -12.75
N GLN A 29 8.20 4.09 -11.68
CA GLN A 29 9.66 4.02 -11.69
C GLN A 29 10.18 2.98 -12.68
N ARG A 30 9.54 1.81 -12.79
CA ARG A 30 9.86 0.80 -13.81
C ARG A 30 9.64 1.31 -15.24
N CYS A 31 8.72 2.27 -15.41
CA CYS A 31 8.43 2.97 -16.65
C CYS A 31 9.23 4.29 -16.80
N ASN A 32 10.35 4.45 -16.09
CA ASN A 32 11.24 5.61 -16.13
C ASN A 32 10.57 6.95 -15.76
N VAL A 33 9.48 6.92 -15.00
CA VAL A 33 8.87 8.13 -14.43
C VAL A 33 9.48 8.39 -13.06
N ASN A 34 10.18 9.51 -12.92
CA ASN A 34 10.67 9.99 -11.64
C ASN A 34 9.54 10.63 -10.85
N VAL A 35 9.02 9.88 -9.90
CA VAL A 35 8.02 10.31 -8.93
C VAL A 35 8.45 9.82 -7.55
N LYS A 36 8.30 10.70 -6.55
CA LYS A 36 8.65 10.41 -5.16
C LYS A 36 7.50 10.77 -4.24
N TRP A 37 7.28 9.92 -3.25
CA TRP A 37 6.39 10.22 -2.15
C TRP A 37 7.04 11.31 -1.29
N CYS A 38 6.33 12.42 -1.13
CA CYS A 38 6.78 13.56 -0.34
C CYS A 38 6.38 13.46 1.13
N GLY A 39 5.68 12.41 1.57
CA GLY A 39 5.26 12.25 2.97
C GLY A 39 4.32 13.35 3.49
N TYR A 40 4.28 13.48 4.82
CA TYR A 40 3.44 14.42 5.54
C TYR A 40 4.10 15.81 5.66
N LEU A 41 4.24 16.52 4.55
CA LEU A 41 4.83 17.87 4.49
C LEU A 41 3.79 18.99 4.31
N ASN A 42 3.97 20.11 5.02
CA ASN A 42 3.19 21.34 4.83
C ASN A 42 3.43 21.97 3.44
N GLY A 43 2.75 23.07 3.12
CA GLY A 43 2.83 23.68 1.80
C GLY A 43 4.22 24.18 1.43
N PHE A 44 4.94 24.80 2.36
CA PHE A 44 6.30 25.29 2.12
C PHE A 44 7.30 24.15 1.94
N ASP A 45 7.31 23.18 2.86
CA ASP A 45 8.24 22.05 2.79
C ASP A 45 7.99 21.19 1.54
N ARG A 46 6.72 21.05 1.13
CA ARG A 46 6.37 20.36 -0.11
C ARG A 46 6.81 21.13 -1.34
N PHE A 47 6.74 22.46 -1.33
CA PHE A 47 7.33 23.30 -2.38
C PHE A 47 8.84 23.04 -2.49
N VAL A 48 9.57 23.13 -1.38
CA VAL A 48 11.02 22.93 -1.33
C VAL A 48 11.40 21.53 -1.82
N PHE A 49 10.71 20.50 -1.34
CA PHE A 49 10.91 19.12 -1.79
C PHE A 49 10.72 18.96 -3.30
N ASN A 50 9.60 19.47 -3.84
CA ASN A 50 9.32 19.39 -5.27
C ASN A 50 10.32 20.19 -6.09
N TYR A 51 10.70 21.38 -5.65
CA TYR A 51 11.71 22.20 -6.32
C TYR A 51 13.03 21.43 -6.44
N HIS A 52 13.54 20.88 -5.33
CA HIS A 52 14.78 20.09 -5.35
C HIS A 52 14.66 18.82 -6.20
N LEU A 53 13.52 18.14 -6.17
CA LEU A 53 13.26 16.98 -7.03
C LEU A 53 13.42 17.36 -8.50
N LEU A 54 12.81 18.46 -8.92
CA LEU A 54 12.80 18.89 -10.33
C LEU A 54 14.16 19.40 -10.80
N VAL A 55 14.88 20.15 -9.95
CA VAL A 55 16.23 20.66 -10.29
C VAL A 55 17.25 19.53 -10.35
N SER A 56 17.21 18.61 -9.39
CA SER A 56 18.20 17.50 -9.31
C SER A 56 17.97 16.44 -10.38
N ASN A 57 16.82 16.45 -11.06
CA ASN A 57 16.42 15.47 -12.07
C ASN A 57 15.98 16.20 -13.36
N SER A 58 16.79 17.16 -13.79
CA SER A 58 16.51 18.03 -14.96
C SER A 58 16.30 17.28 -16.28
N SER A 59 16.91 16.11 -16.43
CA SER A 59 16.82 15.26 -17.63
C SER A 59 15.81 14.11 -17.51
N SER A 60 15.15 13.96 -16.36
CA SER A 60 14.23 12.86 -16.09
C SER A 60 12.81 13.18 -16.51
N TYR A 61 12.03 12.15 -16.86
CA TYR A 61 10.59 12.29 -17.00
C TYR A 61 9.96 12.41 -15.60
N ASN A 62 9.69 13.63 -15.13
CA ASN A 62 9.22 13.85 -13.77
C ASN A 62 7.70 13.91 -13.66
N ALA A 63 7.16 13.39 -12.55
CA ALA A 63 5.78 13.61 -12.14
C ALA A 63 5.73 14.00 -10.67
N LEU A 64 4.80 14.89 -10.32
CA LEU A 64 4.65 15.39 -8.95
C LEU A 64 3.47 14.73 -8.25
N GLN A 65 3.71 14.15 -7.08
CA GLN A 65 2.68 13.51 -6.28
C GLN A 65 2.10 14.49 -5.24
N ILE A 66 0.76 14.59 -5.15
CA ILE A 66 0.07 15.40 -4.13
C ILE A 66 -0.94 14.54 -3.37
N PHE A 67 -0.47 14.03 -2.24
CA PHE A 67 -1.18 13.10 -1.36
C PHE A 67 -1.23 13.66 0.07
N GLU A 68 -2.16 13.15 0.89
CA GLU A 68 -2.26 13.39 2.34
C GLU A 68 -2.36 14.89 2.72
N TYR A 69 -3.57 15.46 2.58
CA TYR A 69 -3.84 16.90 2.68
C TYR A 69 -3.72 17.49 4.10
N ARG A 70 -3.85 16.70 5.18
CA ARG A 70 -3.85 17.19 6.59
C ARG A 70 -2.66 18.11 6.96
N THR A 71 -1.63 18.16 6.13
CA THR A 71 -0.43 18.97 6.32
C THR A 71 -0.58 20.43 5.90
N PHE A 72 -1.64 20.81 5.19
CA PHE A 72 -1.95 22.21 4.87
C PHE A 72 -2.79 22.86 5.98
N THR A 73 -2.17 23.05 7.15
CA THR A 73 -2.81 23.74 8.28
C THR A 73 -2.84 25.26 8.11
N ASN A 74 -1.95 25.80 7.26
CA ASN A 74 -1.89 27.21 6.91
C ASN A 74 -2.44 27.44 5.48
N LYS A 75 -3.60 28.08 5.39
CA LYS A 75 -4.28 28.36 4.12
C LYS A 75 -3.46 29.24 3.16
N PHE A 76 -2.68 30.19 3.69
CA PHE A 76 -1.84 31.05 2.85
C PHE A 76 -0.71 30.26 2.18
N GLU A 77 -0.07 29.35 2.92
CA GLU A 77 0.96 28.45 2.37
C GLU A 77 0.37 27.46 1.36
N GLU A 78 -0.83 26.95 1.63
CA GLU A 78 -1.58 26.09 0.70
C GLU A 78 -1.81 26.79 -0.65
N GLU A 79 -2.45 27.96 -0.63
CA GLU A 79 -2.75 28.71 -1.85
C GLU A 79 -1.47 29.09 -2.60
N LYS A 80 -0.41 29.44 -1.88
CA LYS A 80 0.89 29.75 -2.45
C LYS A 80 1.58 28.52 -3.06
N PHE A 81 1.48 27.35 -2.43
CA PHE A 81 2.02 26.11 -2.99
C PHE A 81 1.30 25.76 -4.30
N PHE A 82 -0.02 25.77 -4.31
CA PHE A 82 -0.79 25.39 -5.50
C PHE A 82 -0.68 26.43 -6.63
N SER A 83 -0.47 27.71 -6.33
CA SER A 83 -0.23 28.72 -7.36
C SER A 83 1.09 28.55 -8.11
N SER A 84 2.02 27.74 -7.59
CA SER A 84 3.29 27.42 -8.25
C SER A 84 3.18 26.38 -9.37
N PHE A 85 2.03 25.69 -9.50
CA PHE A 85 1.80 24.69 -10.54
C PHE A 85 1.31 25.33 -11.84
N SER A 86 1.82 24.83 -12.97
CA SER A 86 1.30 25.17 -14.30
C SER A 86 -0.10 24.59 -14.52
N SER A 87 -1.05 25.46 -14.90
CA SER A 87 -2.44 25.07 -15.20
C SER A 87 -2.58 24.16 -16.42
N LYS A 88 -1.55 24.09 -17.28
CA LYS A 88 -1.54 23.31 -18.54
C LYS A 88 -1.25 21.82 -18.33
N LYS A 89 -0.73 21.43 -17.15
CA LYS A 89 -0.28 20.06 -16.91
C LYS A 89 -1.46 19.10 -16.75
N LYS A 90 -1.28 17.86 -17.22
CA LYS A 90 -2.30 16.81 -17.06
C LYS A 90 -2.32 16.34 -15.60
N ILE A 91 -3.48 15.90 -15.15
CA ILE A 91 -3.69 15.40 -13.78
C ILE A 91 -4.13 13.95 -13.84
N LEU A 92 -3.37 13.06 -13.21
CA LEU A 92 -3.80 11.71 -12.89
C LEU A 92 -4.50 11.73 -11.53
N ILE A 93 -5.71 11.21 -11.44
CA ILE A 93 -6.49 11.18 -10.20
C ILE A 93 -6.84 9.74 -9.88
N SER A 94 -6.24 9.21 -8.82
CA SER A 94 -6.51 7.85 -8.35
C SER A 94 -7.72 7.83 -7.43
N TYR A 95 -8.62 6.87 -7.66
CA TYR A 95 -9.78 6.57 -6.83
C TYR A 95 -9.86 5.07 -6.53
N LYS A 96 -10.50 4.73 -5.42
CA LYS A 96 -10.71 3.35 -5.00
C LYS A 96 -11.98 3.29 -4.17
N ASP A 97 -12.62 2.11 -4.15
CA ASP A 97 -13.71 1.84 -3.22
C ASP A 97 -13.32 2.28 -1.79
N PRO A 98 -14.05 3.26 -1.20
CA PRO A 98 -13.76 3.78 0.13
C PRO A 98 -13.67 2.69 1.19
N PHE A 99 -14.49 1.64 1.12
CA PHE A 99 -14.51 0.55 2.10
C PHE A 99 -13.30 -0.36 1.99
N THR A 100 -12.79 -0.58 0.78
CA THR A 100 -11.51 -1.27 0.60
C THR A 100 -10.34 -0.41 1.13
N MET A 101 -10.41 0.91 1.02
CA MET A 101 -9.42 1.81 1.64
C MET A 101 -9.51 1.77 3.17
N ILE A 102 -10.72 1.83 3.74
CA ILE A 102 -10.95 1.73 5.21
C ILE A 102 -10.42 0.39 5.73
N LYS A 103 -10.73 -0.72 5.05
CA LYS A 103 -10.16 -2.03 5.38
C LYS A 103 -8.63 -1.99 5.42
N THR A 104 -8.01 -1.34 4.43
CA THR A 104 -6.56 -1.27 4.33
C THR A 104 -5.97 -0.53 5.52
N ILE A 105 -6.54 0.61 5.94
CA ILE A 105 -6.02 1.37 7.09
C ILE A 105 -6.31 0.69 8.43
N LEU A 106 -7.48 0.06 8.60
CA LEU A 106 -7.81 -0.68 9.81
C LEU A 106 -6.88 -1.88 10.03
N ASN A 107 -6.44 -2.51 8.94
CA ASN A 107 -5.49 -3.61 8.97
C ASN A 107 -4.03 -3.17 8.79
N ALA A 108 -3.77 -1.86 8.64
CA ALA A 108 -2.42 -1.38 8.42
C ALA A 108 -1.57 -1.63 9.67
N ASN A 109 -0.46 -2.31 9.46
CA ASN A 109 0.50 -2.58 10.50
C ASN A 109 1.41 -1.36 10.63
N ILE A 110 0.97 -0.38 11.43
CA ILE A 110 1.81 0.76 11.83
C ILE A 110 2.84 0.20 12.82
N VAL A 111 3.98 -0.26 12.30
CA VAL A 111 5.06 -0.79 13.13
C VAL A 111 5.59 0.38 13.96
N LYS A 112 5.39 0.38 15.28
CA LYS A 112 6.19 1.24 16.15
C LYS A 112 7.64 0.75 16.06
N SER A 113 8.61 1.67 16.00
CA SER A 113 10.04 1.37 15.86
C SER A 113 10.53 0.32 16.87
N GLU A 114 9.96 0.29 18.08
CA GLU A 114 10.26 -0.69 19.14
C GLU A 114 10.01 -2.16 18.74
N TYR A 115 9.07 -2.45 17.82
CA TYR A 115 8.81 -3.81 17.33
C TYR A 115 9.79 -4.26 16.25
N TYR A 116 10.51 -3.34 15.60
CA TYR A 116 11.60 -3.69 14.68
C TYR A 116 12.86 -4.17 15.41
N ILE A 117 13.02 -3.79 16.68
CA ILE A 117 14.25 -4.00 17.48
C ILE A 117 14.22 -5.35 18.23
N GLN A 118 13.09 -6.07 18.21
CA GLN A 118 12.99 -7.34 18.93
C GLN A 118 13.81 -8.45 18.28
N ASP A 119 14.34 -9.35 19.11
CA ASP A 119 15.02 -10.55 18.63
C ASP A 119 14.05 -11.44 17.83
N LYS A 120 14.35 -11.58 16.54
CA LYS A 120 13.64 -12.40 15.55
C LYS A 120 14.34 -13.74 15.30
N LYS A 121 15.32 -14.09 16.14
CA LYS A 121 16.04 -15.36 16.12
C LYS A 121 15.26 -16.42 16.88
N LEU A 122 15.06 -17.57 16.25
CA LEU A 122 14.32 -18.71 16.77
C LEU A 122 15.25 -19.92 16.79
N ASN A 123 15.52 -20.47 17.97
CA ASN A 123 16.25 -21.73 18.09
C ASN A 123 15.45 -22.87 17.44
N ALA A 124 16.05 -23.55 16.46
CA ALA A 124 15.43 -24.56 15.63
C ALA A 124 15.05 -25.82 16.42
N SER A 125 15.76 -26.14 17.50
CA SER A 125 15.44 -27.25 18.41
C SER A 125 14.14 -27.02 19.20
N ASN A 126 13.77 -25.75 19.43
CA ASN A 126 12.57 -25.33 20.16
C ASN A 126 11.56 -24.58 19.27
N ILE A 127 11.52 -24.90 17.97
CA ILE A 127 10.79 -24.11 16.96
C ILE A 127 9.32 -23.86 17.31
N THR A 128 8.60 -24.84 17.86
CA THR A 128 7.17 -24.67 18.19
C THR A 128 6.96 -23.55 19.20
N LYS A 129 7.64 -23.64 20.35
CA LYS A 129 7.49 -22.69 21.45
C LYS A 129 7.95 -21.31 20.99
N ASN A 130 9.14 -21.23 20.39
CA ASN A 130 9.72 -19.97 19.93
C ASN A 130 8.82 -19.26 18.89
N THR A 131 8.23 -20.03 17.97
CA THR A 131 7.28 -19.48 16.98
C THR A 131 6.01 -18.96 17.63
N ILE A 132 5.43 -19.69 18.58
CA ILE A 132 4.23 -19.23 19.28
C ILE A 132 4.54 -17.95 20.07
N ASP A 133 5.67 -17.94 20.78
CA ASP A 133 6.09 -16.81 21.61
C ASP A 133 6.27 -15.54 20.77
N ILE A 134 6.94 -15.61 19.61
CA ILE A 134 7.13 -14.43 18.75
C ILE A 134 5.82 -13.94 18.13
N LEU A 135 4.94 -14.85 17.71
CA LEU A 135 3.66 -14.50 17.10
C LEU A 135 2.75 -13.77 18.09
N GLN A 136 2.76 -14.15 19.37
CA GLN A 136 1.94 -13.52 20.41
C GLN A 136 2.36 -12.09 20.78
N ARG A 137 3.57 -11.65 20.40
CA ARG A 137 4.10 -10.30 20.72
C ARG A 137 3.39 -9.18 19.97
N TYR A 138 2.68 -9.51 18.88
CA TYR A 138 2.01 -8.53 18.06
C TYR A 138 0.50 -8.76 18.00
N LYS A 139 -0.26 -7.66 18.07
CA LYS A 139 -1.71 -7.62 17.85
C LYS A 139 -2.02 -6.40 16.99
N ARG A 140 -2.98 -6.53 16.07
CA ARG A 140 -3.45 -5.40 15.27
C ARG A 140 -4.11 -4.35 16.17
N LYS A 141 -3.95 -3.08 15.77
CA LYS A 141 -4.59 -1.94 16.45
C LYS A 141 -6.11 -2.06 16.44
N TYR A 142 -6.69 -2.47 15.31
CA TYR A 142 -8.12 -2.64 15.13
C TYR A 142 -8.51 -4.10 14.92
N ASN A 143 -9.68 -4.46 15.43
CA ASN A 143 -10.35 -5.75 15.29
C ASN A 143 -11.88 -5.54 15.42
N LYS A 144 -12.65 -6.63 15.40
CA LYS A 144 -14.12 -6.58 15.39
C LYS A 144 -14.72 -5.92 16.63
N TYR A 145 -14.00 -5.91 17.76
CA TYR A 145 -14.49 -5.38 19.03
C TYR A 145 -14.24 -3.87 19.20
N ASN A 146 -13.27 -3.30 18.47
CA ASN A 146 -12.83 -1.91 18.64
C ASN A 146 -12.80 -1.10 17.33
N ILE A 147 -13.46 -1.58 16.27
CA ILE A 147 -13.57 -0.86 14.99
C ILE A 147 -14.15 0.56 15.16
N LYS A 148 -15.03 0.75 16.16
CA LYS A 148 -15.65 2.03 16.53
C LYS A 148 -14.65 3.11 16.97
N ASP A 149 -13.44 2.72 17.36
CA ASP A 149 -12.38 3.64 17.79
C ASP A 149 -11.62 4.26 16.59
N PHE A 150 -11.99 3.88 15.36
CA PHE A 150 -11.44 4.48 14.16
C PHE A 150 -12.03 5.87 13.92
N ASP A 151 -11.16 6.87 13.73
CA ASP A 151 -11.56 8.23 13.41
C ASP A 151 -12.01 8.34 11.94
N PRO A 152 -13.32 8.54 11.67
CA PRO A 152 -13.83 8.62 10.31
C PRO A 152 -13.32 9.86 9.56
N TYR A 153 -12.88 10.92 10.24
CA TYR A 153 -12.38 12.13 9.58
C TYR A 153 -11.02 11.93 8.90
N LEU A 154 -10.32 10.83 9.19
CA LEU A 154 -9.17 10.39 8.39
C LEU A 154 -9.56 10.17 6.91
N LEU A 155 -10.82 9.78 6.65
CA LEU A 155 -11.32 9.64 5.29
C LEU A 155 -11.28 10.98 4.55
N GLN A 156 -11.76 12.03 5.19
CA GLN A 156 -11.86 13.35 4.59
C GLN A 156 -10.49 14.00 4.36
N HIS A 157 -9.54 13.80 5.27
CA HIS A 157 -8.30 14.57 5.28
C HIS A 157 -7.06 13.83 4.77
N GLN A 158 -7.11 12.50 4.63
CA GLN A 158 -5.96 11.70 4.19
C GLN A 158 -6.27 10.74 3.05
N MET A 159 -7.50 10.23 2.96
CA MET A 159 -7.83 9.12 2.05
C MET A 159 -8.59 9.59 0.80
N LEU A 160 -9.67 10.34 0.97
CA LEU A 160 -10.55 10.80 -0.10
C LEU A 160 -10.36 12.30 -0.38
N ILE A 161 -9.13 12.80 -0.45
CA ILE A 161 -8.83 14.24 -0.55
C ILE A 161 -9.00 14.83 -1.95
N GLN A 162 -9.30 14.01 -2.95
CA GLN A 162 -9.23 14.37 -4.38
C GLN A 162 -10.19 15.52 -4.72
N GLU A 163 -11.44 15.45 -4.24
CA GLU A 163 -12.45 16.49 -4.50
C GLU A 163 -11.98 17.86 -4.02
N PHE A 164 -11.38 17.90 -2.84
CA PHE A 164 -10.81 19.11 -2.30
C PHE A 164 -9.67 19.65 -3.17
N LEU A 165 -8.74 18.78 -3.59
CA LEU A 165 -7.57 19.17 -4.40
C LEU A 165 -7.95 19.64 -5.80
N LEU A 166 -9.04 19.13 -6.36
CA LEU A 166 -9.52 19.45 -7.71
C LEU A 166 -9.82 20.94 -7.91
N LYS A 167 -10.12 21.70 -6.84
CA LYS A 167 -10.31 23.15 -6.91
C LYS A 167 -9.09 23.90 -7.45
N TYR A 168 -7.89 23.34 -7.27
CA TYR A 168 -6.62 23.91 -7.74
C TYR A 168 -6.26 23.53 -9.19
N PHE A 169 -6.96 22.55 -9.77
CA PHE A 169 -6.66 22.02 -11.10
C PHE A 169 -7.88 22.06 -12.04
N LYS A 170 -8.72 23.09 -11.88
CA LYS A 170 -9.99 23.23 -12.63
C LYS A 170 -9.79 23.15 -14.15
N ASN A 171 -8.80 23.86 -14.67
CA ASN A 171 -8.55 23.98 -16.12
C ASN A 171 -7.66 22.87 -16.70
N SER A 172 -7.16 21.97 -15.86
CA SER A 172 -6.26 20.91 -16.28
C SER A 172 -7.03 19.73 -16.89
N LYS A 173 -6.43 19.05 -17.88
CA LYS A 173 -6.94 17.78 -18.41
C LYS A 173 -6.78 16.70 -17.33
N LYS A 174 -7.86 15.96 -17.05
CA LYS A 174 -7.93 14.98 -15.96
C LYS A 174 -8.06 13.58 -16.51
N TYR A 175 -7.34 12.64 -15.91
CA TYR A 175 -7.49 11.20 -16.11
C TYR A 175 -7.91 10.59 -14.77
N PHE A 176 -9.09 9.98 -14.74
CA PHE A 176 -9.62 9.30 -13.57
C PHE A 176 -9.25 7.81 -13.63
N LEU A 177 -8.46 7.35 -12.67
CA LEU A 177 -7.98 5.97 -12.56
C LEU A 177 -8.69 5.25 -11.41
N ASP A 178 -9.36 4.15 -11.72
CA ASP A 178 -9.77 3.18 -10.69
C ASP A 178 -8.55 2.36 -10.28
N MET A 179 -8.24 2.32 -8.99
CA MET A 179 -7.13 1.55 -8.46
C MET A 179 -7.40 0.02 -8.47
N ASN A 180 -8.60 -0.42 -8.85
CA ASN A 180 -8.84 -1.81 -9.24
C ASN A 180 -8.16 -2.15 -10.60
N ASP A 181 -7.91 -1.17 -11.46
CA ASP A 181 -7.25 -1.40 -12.76
C ASP A 181 -5.74 -1.66 -12.63
N ILE A 182 -5.16 -1.45 -11.45
CA ILE A 182 -3.75 -1.74 -11.16
C ILE A 182 -3.55 -3.06 -10.38
N GLN A 183 -4.61 -3.87 -10.25
CA GLN A 183 -4.47 -5.24 -9.72
C GLN A 183 -3.60 -6.09 -10.67
N PRO A 184 -2.95 -7.16 -10.17
CA PRO A 184 -2.04 -8.01 -10.94
C PRO A 184 -2.48 -8.33 -12.37
N GLU A 185 -3.73 -8.74 -12.56
CA GLU A 185 -4.33 -9.15 -13.83
C GLU A 185 -4.38 -8.03 -14.87
N ASN A 186 -4.52 -6.77 -14.44
CA ASN A 186 -4.80 -5.63 -15.30
C ASN A 186 -3.66 -4.60 -15.36
N ALA A 187 -2.76 -4.60 -14.38
CA ALA A 187 -1.76 -3.56 -14.17
C ALA A 187 -0.93 -3.24 -15.43
N PHE A 188 -0.49 -4.28 -16.17
CA PHE A 188 0.30 -4.11 -17.38
C PHE A 188 -0.45 -3.30 -18.45
N ILE A 189 -1.67 -3.72 -18.79
CA ILE A 189 -2.51 -3.07 -19.82
C ILE A 189 -2.88 -1.65 -19.39
N THR A 190 -3.17 -1.46 -18.10
CA THR A 190 -3.45 -0.14 -17.54
C THR A 190 -2.26 0.80 -17.67
N LEU A 191 -1.04 0.31 -17.43
CA LEU A 191 0.18 1.09 -17.62
C LEU A 191 0.45 1.42 -19.09
N GLU A 192 0.10 0.55 -20.05
CA GLU A 192 0.19 0.88 -21.48
C GLU A 192 -0.74 2.06 -21.84
N LYS A 193 -1.97 2.06 -21.32
CA LYS A 193 -2.93 3.15 -21.50
C LYS A 193 -2.43 4.45 -20.88
N LEU A 194 -1.94 4.39 -19.64
CA LEU A 194 -1.37 5.54 -18.94
C LEU A 194 -0.12 6.07 -19.66
N ALA A 195 0.78 5.20 -20.11
CA ALA A 195 1.98 5.57 -20.85
C ALA A 195 1.62 6.33 -22.13
N THR A 196 0.62 5.84 -22.86
CA THR A 196 0.12 6.50 -24.06
C THR A 196 -0.53 7.86 -23.76
N TYR A 197 -1.36 7.94 -22.70
CA TYR A 197 -2.04 9.18 -22.35
C TYR A 197 -1.08 10.26 -21.83
N PHE A 198 -0.14 9.88 -20.98
CA PHE A 198 0.80 10.80 -20.35
C PHE A 198 2.07 11.03 -21.16
N ASN A 199 2.41 10.11 -22.07
CA ASN A 199 3.61 10.09 -22.92
C ASN A 199 4.91 9.70 -22.20
N PHE A 200 4.83 8.77 -21.25
CA PHE A 200 6.01 8.16 -20.61
C PHE A 200 6.37 6.81 -21.24
N THR A 201 7.51 6.23 -20.83
CA THR A 201 7.99 4.93 -21.37
C THR A 201 6.99 3.81 -21.10
N LYS A 202 6.58 3.07 -22.12
CA LYS A 202 5.65 1.94 -21.97
C LYS A 202 6.25 0.82 -21.09
N PRO A 203 5.42 0.06 -20.35
CA PRO A 203 5.91 -1.10 -19.61
C PRO A 203 6.50 -2.14 -20.58
N SER A 204 7.64 -2.72 -20.22
CA SER A 204 8.29 -3.77 -21.02
C SER A 204 7.59 -5.11 -20.82
N ILE A 205 7.35 -5.85 -21.91
CA ILE A 205 6.79 -7.22 -21.83
C ILE A 205 7.69 -8.17 -21.03
N LEU A 206 9.00 -7.94 -21.03
CA LEU A 206 9.96 -8.70 -20.22
C LEU A 206 9.75 -8.51 -18.72
N ASP A 207 9.18 -7.37 -18.32
CA ASP A 207 8.83 -7.04 -16.94
C ASP A 207 7.38 -7.41 -16.58
N LYS A 208 6.63 -8.10 -17.44
CA LYS A 208 5.20 -8.38 -17.20
C LYS A 208 4.95 -9.00 -15.82
N GLN A 209 5.79 -9.96 -15.41
CA GLN A 209 5.68 -10.60 -14.10
C GLN A 209 5.87 -9.59 -12.96
N PHE A 210 6.74 -8.60 -13.11
CA PHE A 210 6.92 -7.55 -12.10
C PHE A 210 5.61 -6.82 -11.81
N TYR A 211 4.81 -6.49 -12.83
CA TYR A 211 3.53 -5.81 -12.63
C TYR A 211 2.42 -6.71 -12.06
N GLN A 212 2.56 -8.03 -12.20
CA GLN A 212 1.60 -9.02 -11.71
C GLN A 212 1.86 -9.45 -10.25
N GLU A 213 2.96 -9.00 -9.65
CA GLU A 213 3.31 -9.38 -8.28
C GLU A 213 2.76 -8.40 -7.25
N LYS A 214 2.37 -8.93 -6.09
CA LYS A 214 2.12 -8.08 -4.91
C LYS A 214 3.38 -7.30 -4.55
N LYS A 215 3.19 -6.05 -4.14
CA LYS A 215 4.28 -5.10 -3.86
C LYS A 215 4.36 -4.62 -2.42
N SER A 216 3.46 -5.06 -1.55
CA SER A 216 3.39 -4.53 -0.19
C SER A 216 2.92 -5.58 0.79
N LEU A 217 3.53 -5.53 1.97
CA LEU A 217 3.15 -6.31 3.15
C LEU A 217 2.38 -5.47 4.19
N ALA A 218 2.00 -4.23 3.87
CA ALA A 218 1.52 -3.25 4.85
C ALA A 218 0.33 -3.72 5.70
N THR A 219 -0.49 -4.65 5.21
CA THR A 219 -1.67 -5.18 5.92
C THR A 219 -1.48 -6.61 6.45
N THR A 220 -0.34 -7.23 6.17
CA THR A 220 -0.07 -8.61 6.58
C THR A 220 0.84 -8.66 7.80
N PHE A 221 0.54 -9.60 8.70
CA PHE A 221 1.36 -9.92 9.85
C PHE A 221 2.82 -10.19 9.50
N LEU A 222 3.09 -10.66 8.28
CA LEU A 222 4.44 -10.96 7.81
C LEU A 222 5.37 -9.75 7.90
N LEU A 223 4.86 -8.51 7.74
CA LEU A 223 5.67 -7.29 7.89
C LEU A 223 6.26 -7.15 9.30
N HIS A 224 5.56 -7.62 10.34
CA HIS A 224 6.08 -7.56 11.71
C HIS A 224 7.07 -8.68 12.00
N TYR A 225 6.81 -9.88 11.49
CA TYR A 225 7.60 -11.05 11.85
C TYR A 225 8.85 -11.23 10.99
N PHE A 226 8.82 -10.88 9.70
CA PHE A 226 9.99 -11.02 8.85
C PHE A 226 10.96 -9.84 8.96
N PRO A 227 12.26 -10.05 8.70
CA PRO A 227 12.92 -11.36 8.52
C PRO A 227 12.96 -12.18 9.82
N LEU A 228 12.70 -13.49 9.74
CA LEU A 228 12.91 -14.43 10.85
C LEU A 228 14.25 -15.14 10.67
N ILE A 229 14.99 -15.38 11.74
CA ILE A 229 16.26 -16.13 11.69
C ILE A 229 16.04 -17.47 12.40
N LEU A 230 16.22 -18.58 11.70
CA LEU A 230 16.25 -19.91 12.31
C LEU A 230 17.68 -20.28 12.66
N ASP A 231 17.93 -20.49 13.94
CA ASP A 231 19.24 -20.85 14.47
C ASP A 231 19.37 -22.37 14.65
N PHE A 232 20.32 -22.96 13.94
CA PHE A 232 20.69 -24.37 14.04
C PHE A 232 21.99 -24.58 14.84
N ASP A 233 22.37 -23.59 15.65
CA ASP A 233 23.59 -23.50 16.45
C ASP A 233 24.86 -23.30 15.61
N GLU A 234 25.05 -24.07 14.54
CA GLU A 234 26.20 -23.98 13.63
C GLU A 234 25.97 -23.00 12.47
N PHE A 235 24.71 -22.79 12.09
CA PHE A 235 24.33 -21.93 10.99
C PHE A 235 22.93 -21.35 11.18
N GLU A 236 22.65 -20.32 10.39
CA GLU A 236 21.37 -19.61 10.43
C GLU A 236 20.71 -19.55 9.06
N ILE A 237 19.41 -19.85 9.01
CA ILE A 237 18.58 -19.64 7.83
C ILE A 237 17.72 -18.41 8.05
N GLU A 238 17.89 -17.39 7.22
CA GLU A 238 16.99 -16.24 7.17
C GLU A 238 15.74 -16.60 6.36
N ILE A 239 14.58 -16.22 6.87
CA ILE A 239 13.29 -16.43 6.22
C ILE A 239 12.63 -15.09 5.99
N ASN A 240 12.23 -14.85 4.76
CA ASN A 240 11.68 -13.57 4.39
C ASN A 240 10.56 -13.70 3.35
N ALA A 241 9.70 -12.69 3.29
CA ALA A 241 8.78 -12.54 2.16
C ALA A 241 9.54 -11.91 0.97
N LYS A 242 9.18 -12.29 -0.26
CA LYS A 242 9.84 -11.82 -1.48
C LYS A 242 9.92 -10.29 -1.56
N GLU A 243 8.91 -9.58 -1.07
CA GLU A 243 8.83 -8.12 -1.08
C GLU A 243 9.83 -7.43 -0.14
N LEU A 244 10.43 -8.17 0.79
CA LEU A 244 11.43 -7.70 1.74
C LEU A 244 12.84 -8.22 1.39
N ASN A 245 13.09 -8.55 0.12
CA ASN A 245 14.35 -9.13 -0.33
C ASN A 245 15.53 -8.14 -0.26
N TYR A 246 16.00 -7.89 0.95
CA TYR A 246 17.21 -7.13 1.28
C TYR A 246 18.33 -8.05 1.79
N SER A 247 18.14 -9.37 1.74
CA SER A 247 19.13 -10.31 2.25
C SER A 247 20.38 -10.26 1.38
N LYS A 248 21.55 -10.27 2.02
CA LYS A 248 22.85 -10.39 1.35
C LYS A 248 23.30 -11.85 1.21
N LYS A 249 22.47 -12.78 1.70
CA LYS A 249 22.67 -14.22 1.70
C LYS A 249 22.08 -14.85 0.44
N ASP A 250 22.42 -16.10 0.16
CA ASP A 250 21.96 -16.78 -1.04
C ASP A 250 20.62 -17.45 -0.85
N ASP A 251 19.75 -17.29 -1.85
CA ASP A 251 18.43 -17.89 -1.89
C ASP A 251 18.55 -19.40 -2.15
N ILE A 252 18.13 -20.19 -1.16
CA ILE A 252 18.13 -21.66 -1.19
C ILE A 252 16.71 -22.23 -1.24
N SER A 253 15.71 -21.42 -1.61
CA SER A 253 14.31 -21.85 -1.61
C SER A 253 14.08 -23.10 -2.46
N ASP A 254 14.70 -23.15 -3.64
CA ASP A 254 14.56 -24.26 -4.58
C ASP A 254 15.33 -25.52 -4.14
N LEU A 255 16.28 -25.41 -3.20
CA LEU A 255 16.99 -26.56 -2.62
C LEU A 255 16.04 -27.46 -1.83
N PHE A 256 15.17 -26.85 -1.00
CA PHE A 256 14.28 -27.59 -0.12
C PHE A 256 12.90 -27.86 -0.73
N PHE A 257 12.42 -26.98 -1.62
CA PHE A 257 11.04 -26.98 -2.08
C PHE A 257 10.92 -26.81 -3.60
N LYS A 258 10.55 -27.88 -4.30
CA LYS A 258 10.20 -27.82 -5.74
C LYS A 258 9.00 -26.91 -6.04
N LYS A 259 8.10 -26.73 -5.08
CA LYS A 259 6.95 -25.82 -5.17
C LYS A 259 7.19 -24.62 -4.26
N LYS A 260 7.02 -23.43 -4.80
CA LYS A 260 7.10 -22.16 -4.06
C LYS A 260 6.17 -22.18 -2.85
N ILE A 261 6.67 -21.65 -1.73
CA ILE A 261 5.91 -21.54 -0.50
C ILE A 261 5.23 -20.18 -0.44
N TYR A 262 3.95 -20.18 -0.11
CA TYR A 262 3.17 -18.96 0.09
C TYR A 262 2.55 -18.92 1.49
N ILE A 263 2.62 -17.75 2.13
CA ILE A 263 1.88 -17.40 3.33
C ILE A 263 1.15 -16.09 3.05
N ASP A 264 -0.16 -16.04 3.28
CA ASP A 264 -0.99 -14.84 3.03
C ASP A 264 -0.86 -14.27 1.59
N ASN A 265 -0.71 -15.18 0.62
CA ASN A 265 -0.44 -14.89 -0.80
C ASN A 265 0.89 -14.15 -1.07
N HIS A 266 1.86 -14.24 -0.16
CA HIS A 266 3.22 -13.75 -0.33
C HIS A 266 4.20 -14.92 -0.46
N GLN A 267 5.06 -14.88 -1.48
CA GLN A 267 6.07 -15.91 -1.68
C GLN A 267 7.13 -15.80 -0.57
N ILE A 268 7.46 -16.92 0.05
CA ILE A 268 8.45 -17.02 1.12
C ILE A 268 9.76 -17.56 0.57
N HIS A 269 10.85 -16.90 0.91
CA HIS A 269 12.20 -17.22 0.51
C HIS A 269 13.06 -17.56 1.73
N PHE A 270 14.06 -18.41 1.50
CA PHE A 270 14.98 -18.91 2.52
C PHE A 270 16.40 -18.57 2.09
N TYR A 271 17.19 -17.96 2.98
CA TYR A 271 18.53 -17.50 2.66
C TYR A 271 19.59 -18.01 3.64
N ILE A 272 20.78 -18.31 3.13
CA ILE A 272 21.93 -18.79 3.93
C ILE A 272 23.26 -18.23 3.40
N ASN A 273 24.31 -18.27 4.23
CA ASN A 273 25.69 -18.02 3.78
C ASN A 273 26.19 -19.25 2.99
N LYS A 274 26.77 -19.05 1.78
CA LYS A 274 27.14 -20.11 0.80
C LYS A 274 27.93 -21.32 1.30
N ASN A 275 28.59 -21.25 2.45
CA ASN A 275 29.66 -22.18 2.81
C ASN A 275 29.18 -23.45 3.52
N LEU A 276 27.94 -23.89 3.30
CA LEU A 276 27.34 -25.03 4.01
C LEU A 276 26.94 -26.13 3.04
N ASP A 277 27.46 -27.32 3.27
CA ASP A 277 27.02 -28.54 2.61
C ASP A 277 26.00 -29.28 3.51
N PHE A 278 24.89 -29.72 2.92
CA PHE A 278 23.82 -30.38 3.66
C PHE A 278 23.85 -31.87 3.40
N ASP A 279 24.28 -32.63 4.40
CA ASP A 279 24.06 -34.06 4.35
C ASP A 279 22.55 -34.39 4.32
N LYS A 280 22.23 -35.64 3.95
CA LYS A 280 20.83 -36.08 3.82
C LYS A 280 20.03 -35.94 5.12
N LYS A 281 20.65 -36.13 6.29
CA LYS A 281 19.96 -36.06 7.59
C LYS A 281 19.65 -34.62 7.96
N LEU A 282 20.62 -33.72 7.79
CA LEU A 282 20.50 -32.30 8.05
C LEU A 282 19.46 -31.67 7.11
N TYR A 283 19.47 -32.04 5.83
CA TYR A 283 18.46 -31.62 4.85
C TYR A 283 17.03 -31.97 5.33
N ILE A 284 16.80 -33.21 5.75
CA ILE A 284 15.49 -33.67 6.25
C ILE A 284 15.10 -32.89 7.52
N LYS A 285 16.05 -32.67 8.43
CA LYS A 285 15.84 -31.91 9.68
C LYS A 285 15.42 -30.47 9.38
N ILE A 286 16.15 -29.75 8.54
CA ILE A 286 15.86 -28.36 8.16
C ILE A 286 14.46 -28.27 7.54
N LYS A 287 14.17 -29.12 6.56
CA LYS A 287 12.89 -29.12 5.85
C LYS A 287 11.72 -29.35 6.81
N LYS A 288 11.85 -30.29 7.75
CA LYS A 288 10.82 -30.56 8.77
C LYS A 288 10.57 -29.33 9.64
N ILE A 289 11.63 -28.66 10.11
CA ILE A 289 11.54 -27.48 10.97
C ILE A 289 10.90 -26.29 10.23
N ILE A 290 11.30 -26.03 8.98
CA ILE A 290 10.69 -24.99 8.15
C ILE A 290 9.19 -25.25 7.94
N LEU A 291 8.79 -26.49 7.61
CA LEU A 291 7.38 -26.84 7.42
C LEU A 291 6.57 -26.66 8.71
N GLN A 292 7.15 -27.00 9.86
CA GLN A 292 6.54 -26.79 11.17
C GLN A 292 6.34 -25.31 11.49
N LEU A 293 7.36 -24.47 11.26
CA LEU A 293 7.26 -23.01 11.37
C LEU A 293 6.12 -22.47 10.49
N ILE A 294 6.11 -22.82 9.19
CA ILE A 294 5.10 -22.35 8.24
C ILE A 294 3.70 -22.75 8.69
N TYR A 295 3.52 -23.99 9.16
CA TYR A 295 2.25 -24.47 9.67
C TYR A 295 1.75 -23.61 10.83
N ILE A 296 2.62 -23.30 11.81
CA ILE A 296 2.25 -22.48 12.98
C ILE A 296 1.90 -21.05 12.57
N ILE A 297 2.70 -20.42 11.69
CA ILE A 297 2.42 -19.07 11.18
C ILE A 297 1.07 -19.05 10.45
N LYS A 298 0.80 -20.01 9.55
CA LYS A 298 -0.47 -20.10 8.82
C LYS A 298 -1.66 -20.29 9.77
N LYS A 299 -1.51 -21.16 10.78
CA LYS A 299 -2.54 -21.38 11.80
C LYS A 299 -2.82 -20.10 12.59
N TYR A 300 -1.78 -19.37 12.99
CA TYR A 300 -1.94 -18.10 13.71
C TYR A 300 -2.64 -17.04 12.86
N ILE A 301 -2.25 -16.87 11.59
CA ILE A 301 -2.92 -15.93 10.67
C ILE A 301 -4.40 -16.31 10.50
N ASN A 302 -4.70 -17.61 10.39
CA ASN A 302 -6.08 -18.08 10.26
C ASN A 302 -6.93 -17.75 11.50
N LEU A 303 -6.36 -17.91 12.70
CA LEU A 303 -7.04 -17.55 13.95
C LEU A 303 -7.17 -16.02 14.16
N ASN A 304 -6.33 -15.23 13.50
CA ASN A 304 -6.26 -13.77 13.65
C ASN A 304 -6.57 -13.06 12.31
N GLN A 305 -7.66 -13.45 11.65
CA GLN A 305 -8.03 -12.88 10.35
C GLN A 305 -8.11 -11.34 10.41
N PRO A 306 -7.61 -10.65 9.37
CA PRO A 306 -7.83 -9.21 9.24
C PRO A 306 -9.32 -8.89 9.12
N LEU A 307 -9.69 -7.65 9.45
CA LEU A 307 -11.02 -7.13 9.16
C LEU A 307 -11.28 -7.17 7.66
N CYS A 308 -12.50 -7.53 7.27
CA CYS A 308 -12.97 -7.43 5.89
C CYS A 308 -13.97 -6.28 5.73
N GLU A 309 -14.29 -5.90 4.49
CA GLU A 309 -15.25 -4.83 4.21
C GLU A 309 -16.63 -5.11 4.84
N LYS A 310 -17.06 -6.38 4.90
CA LYS A 310 -18.33 -6.76 5.54
C LYS A 310 -18.34 -6.47 7.03
N ASP A 311 -17.21 -6.60 7.74
CA ASP A 311 -17.14 -6.25 9.15
C ASP A 311 -17.36 -4.73 9.36
N ILE A 312 -16.85 -3.91 8.43
CA ILE A 312 -17.01 -2.45 8.43
C ILE A 312 -18.47 -2.07 8.17
N LEU A 313 -19.08 -2.67 7.13
CA LEU A 313 -20.47 -2.42 6.78
C LEU A 313 -21.42 -2.86 7.91
N HIS A 314 -21.16 -4.01 8.52
CA HIS A 314 -21.93 -4.47 9.67
C HIS A 314 -21.86 -3.47 10.83
N TYR A 315 -20.68 -2.97 11.17
CA TYR A 315 -20.54 -1.93 12.18
C TYR A 315 -21.38 -0.67 11.85
N LEU A 316 -21.32 -0.17 10.60
CA LEU A 316 -22.08 1.00 10.18
C LEU A 316 -23.60 0.76 10.10
N SER A 317 -24.04 -0.48 9.90
CA SER A 317 -25.47 -0.81 10.00
C SER A 317 -26.02 -0.61 11.42
N LEU A 318 -25.18 -0.84 12.44
CA LEU A 318 -25.57 -0.78 13.85
C LEU A 318 -25.50 0.63 14.45
N ASP A 319 -24.67 1.51 13.88
CA ASP A 319 -24.44 2.86 14.42
C ASP A 319 -24.81 3.95 13.41
N LYS A 320 -26.01 4.52 13.57
CA LYS A 320 -26.53 5.57 12.69
C LYS A 320 -25.63 6.80 12.66
N LYS A 321 -25.11 7.23 13.82
CA LYS A 321 -24.29 8.45 13.91
C LYS A 321 -23.04 8.29 13.04
N TYR A 322 -22.35 7.16 13.14
CA TYR A 322 -21.19 6.92 12.30
C TYR A 322 -21.59 6.72 10.83
N ARG A 323 -22.66 5.98 10.53
CA ARG A 323 -23.16 5.83 9.16
C ARG A 323 -23.38 7.19 8.47
N ASP A 324 -24.06 8.12 9.14
CA ASP A 324 -24.32 9.47 8.63
C ASP A 324 -23.01 10.24 8.34
N ILE A 325 -22.01 10.12 9.23
CA ILE A 325 -20.69 10.75 9.05
C ILE A 325 -19.99 10.20 7.80
N TYR A 326 -19.93 8.86 7.66
CA TYR A 326 -19.31 8.22 6.50
C TYR A 326 -20.03 8.60 5.21
N LEU A 327 -21.37 8.58 5.21
CA LEU A 327 -22.18 8.94 4.05
C LEU A 327 -21.89 10.38 3.61
N LYS A 328 -21.87 11.33 4.54
CA LYS A 328 -21.56 12.74 4.25
C LYS A 328 -20.16 12.90 3.66
N ILE A 329 -19.14 12.30 4.28
CA ILE A 329 -17.74 12.42 3.81
C ILE A 329 -17.59 11.80 2.43
N ILE A 330 -18.12 10.59 2.20
CA ILE A 330 -17.96 9.89 0.93
C ILE A 330 -18.72 10.62 -0.18
N ASN A 331 -19.97 11.03 0.05
CA ASN A 331 -20.77 11.72 -0.97
C ASN A 331 -20.11 13.03 -1.43
N TYR A 332 -19.58 13.82 -0.50
CA TYR A 332 -18.84 15.02 -0.86
C TYR A 332 -17.65 14.67 -1.77
N ASN A 333 -16.80 13.72 -1.36
CA ASN A 333 -15.55 13.44 -2.07
C ASN A 333 -15.69 12.66 -3.38
N LEU A 334 -16.87 12.10 -3.66
CA LEU A 334 -17.17 11.43 -4.92
C LEU A 334 -17.93 12.30 -5.91
N THR A 335 -18.20 13.57 -5.59
CA THR A 335 -19.01 14.49 -6.43
C THR A 335 -18.48 14.59 -7.86
N THR A 336 -17.23 14.99 -8.04
CA THR A 336 -16.64 15.15 -9.38
C THR A 336 -16.51 13.80 -10.10
N LEU A 337 -16.17 12.73 -9.37
CA LEU A 337 -16.02 11.40 -9.96
C LEU A 337 -17.35 10.86 -10.50
N LYS A 338 -18.45 10.96 -9.73
CA LYS A 338 -19.78 10.52 -10.15
C LYS A 338 -20.25 11.27 -11.41
N GLN A 339 -19.88 12.53 -11.57
CA GLN A 339 -20.23 13.33 -12.75
C GLN A 339 -19.47 12.91 -14.02
N HIS A 340 -18.18 12.56 -13.89
CA HIS A 340 -17.31 12.33 -15.06
C HIS A 340 -17.10 10.85 -15.39
N ARG A 341 -17.15 9.98 -14.38
CA ARG A 341 -16.90 8.54 -14.48
C ARG A 341 -17.81 7.76 -13.51
N PRO A 342 -19.14 7.83 -13.71
CA PRO A 342 -20.09 7.04 -12.92
C PRO A 342 -19.85 5.53 -13.06
N ASP A 343 -19.27 5.09 -14.19
CA ASP A 343 -18.88 3.71 -14.45
C ASP A 343 -17.86 3.18 -13.43
N ILE A 344 -16.90 4.02 -12.99
CA ILE A 344 -15.95 3.64 -11.93
C ILE A 344 -16.70 3.42 -10.61
N VAL A 345 -17.58 4.34 -10.23
CA VAL A 345 -18.30 4.26 -8.95
C VAL A 345 -19.26 3.06 -8.93
N ALA A 346 -19.89 2.77 -10.06
CA ALA A 346 -20.76 1.62 -10.24
C ALA A 346 -20.02 0.27 -10.12
N SER A 347 -18.72 0.24 -10.40
CA SER A 347 -17.89 -0.98 -10.29
C SER A 347 -17.58 -1.37 -8.83
N TRP A 348 -17.73 -0.43 -7.89
CA TRP A 348 -17.30 -0.60 -6.49
C TRP A 348 -18.31 -1.34 -5.63
N LYS A 349 -18.15 -2.65 -5.55
CA LYS A 349 -19.02 -3.56 -4.80
C LYS A 349 -19.42 -3.05 -3.40
N TYR A 350 -18.46 -2.69 -2.55
CA TYR A 350 -18.74 -2.41 -1.14
C TYR A 350 -19.32 -1.02 -0.94
N TYR A 351 -18.97 -0.07 -1.80
CA TYR A 351 -19.67 1.21 -1.86
C TYR A 351 -21.15 1.04 -2.25
N GLN A 352 -21.46 0.18 -3.24
CA GLN A 352 -22.85 -0.11 -3.61
C GLN A 352 -23.62 -0.79 -2.46
N GLU A 353 -23.00 -1.74 -1.75
CA GLU A 353 -23.60 -2.37 -0.56
C GLU A 353 -23.89 -1.32 0.54
N PHE A 354 -22.99 -0.35 0.75
CA PHE A 354 -23.21 0.74 1.69
C PHE A 354 -24.35 1.68 1.29
N GLU A 355 -24.41 2.13 0.02
CA GLU A 355 -25.50 3.00 -0.43
C GLU A 355 -26.86 2.31 -0.30
N LYS A 356 -26.94 1.01 -0.61
CA LYS A 356 -28.15 0.20 -0.41
C LYS A 356 -28.54 0.14 1.06
N MET A 357 -27.59 -0.18 1.94
CA MET A 357 -27.81 -0.24 3.39
C MET A 357 -28.33 1.09 3.96
N CYS A 358 -27.77 2.24 3.55
CA CYS A 358 -28.26 3.54 4.01
C CYS A 358 -29.71 3.79 3.55
N LYS A 359 -30.06 3.44 2.31
CA LYS A 359 -31.44 3.59 1.81
C LYS A 359 -32.45 2.74 2.58
N GLU A 360 -32.06 1.52 2.97
CA GLU A 360 -32.94 0.60 3.71
C GLU A 360 -33.12 0.99 5.18
N LEU A 361 -32.11 1.60 5.80
CA LEU A 361 -32.13 1.95 7.24
C LEU A 361 -32.57 3.38 7.53
N ASP A 362 -32.42 4.29 6.56
CA ASP A 362 -32.76 5.72 6.71
C ASP A 362 -33.95 6.14 5.83
N GLY A 363 -34.55 5.20 5.08
CA GLY A 363 -35.70 5.40 4.20
C GLY A 363 -37.05 5.05 4.81
#